data_AF-A0A920U4S7-F1
#
_entry.id   AF-A0A920U4S7-F1
#
_cell.length_a   1.000
_cell.length_b   1.000
_cell.length_c   1.000
_cell.angle_alpha   90.00
_cell.angle_beta   90.00
_cell.angle_gamma   90.00
#
_symmetry.space_group_name_H-M   'P 1'
#
loop_
_entity.id
_entity.type
_entity.pdbx_description
1 polymer ?
#
loop_
_entity_poly.entity_id
_entity_poly.type
_entity_poly.pdbx_seq_one_letter_code
_entity_poly.pdbx_strand_id
1 'polypeptide(L)' 'MVIFDAPRAAAENIIPTSTGAARAVGLVLPELNGKLNGVAFRVPTSTGSITDFTARVFPKRCNY' A
#
# COMPACT_ATOMS: atom_id res chain seq x y z
N MET A 1 6.24 12.87 -7.81
CA MET A 1 6.28 14.34 -7.98
C MET A 1 5.27 14.91 -6.98
N VAL A 2 5.55 15.20 -5.72
CA VAL A 2 6.75 15.63 -4.96
C VAL A 2 6.80 14.83 -3.65
N ILE A 3 7.94 14.25 -3.25
CA ILE A 3 8.18 13.80 -1.86
C ILE A 3 9.63 14.10 -1.50
N PHE A 4 9.84 14.96 -0.51
CA PHE A 4 11.10 15.11 0.19
C PHE A 4 11.24 13.93 1.19
N ASP A 5 11.68 12.75 0.72
CA ASP A 5 12.12 11.66 1.60
C ASP A 5 13.55 11.96 2.10
N ALA A 6 13.71 13.13 2.71
CA ALA A 6 14.97 13.59 3.30
C ALA A 6 15.42 12.63 4.42
N PRO A 7 16.74 12.47 4.65
CA PRO A 7 17.37 11.40 5.42
C PRO A 7 17.06 11.53 6.91
N ARG A 8 15.87 11.11 7.33
CA ARG A 8 15.60 10.79 8.73
C ARG A 8 16.28 9.45 9.01
N ALA A 9 16.94 9.31 10.15
CA ALA A 9 17.59 8.07 10.56
C ALA A 9 16.60 6.90 10.45
N ALA A 10 16.67 6.15 9.34
CA ALA A 10 15.73 5.09 9.02
C ALA A 10 15.80 3.92 10.01
N ALA A 11 16.86 3.89 10.83
CA ALA A 11 17.08 2.95 11.92
C ALA A 11 16.38 3.35 13.23
N GLU A 12 15.95 4.61 13.40
CA GLU A 12 15.41 5.13 14.66
C GLU A 12 13.95 5.57 14.55
N ASN A 13 13.47 5.88 13.34
CA ASN A 13 12.12 6.41 13.15
C ASN A 13 11.28 5.58 12.18
N ILE A 14 9.97 5.56 12.46
CA ILE A 14 8.96 5.08 11.53
C ILE A 14 8.65 6.21 10.53
N ILE A 15 8.89 5.95 9.24
CA ILE A 15 8.71 6.96 8.19
C ILE A 15 7.49 6.60 7.34
N PRO A 16 6.42 7.42 7.33
CA PRO A 16 5.30 7.24 6.41
C PRO A 16 5.72 7.71 5.01
N THR A 17 5.51 6.85 4.01
CA THR A 17 5.82 7.12 2.60
C THR A 17 4.63 6.74 1.73
N SER A 18 4.34 7.53 0.70
CA SER A 18 3.33 7.15 -0.29
C SER A 18 3.82 5.99 -1.15
N THR A 19 2.99 4.97 -1.38
CA THR A 19 3.33 3.84 -2.27
C THR A 19 2.49 3.83 -3.53
N GLY A 20 3.12 3.51 -4.67
CA GLY A 20 2.46 3.33 -5.96
C GLY A 20 1.79 1.96 -6.14
N ALA A 21 1.98 1.02 -5.22
CA ALA A 21 1.52 -0.37 -5.37
C ALA A 21 0.01 -0.47 -5.58
N ALA A 22 -0.79 0.29 -4.81
CA ALA A 22 -2.25 0.29 -4.94
C ALA A 22 -2.73 0.82 -6.30
N ARG A 23 -1.99 1.78 -6.90
CA ARG A 23 -2.28 2.29 -8.25
C ARG A 23 -1.88 1.30 -9.33
N ALA A 24 -0.78 0.55 -9.12
CA ALA A 24 -0.34 -0.48 -10.04
C ALA A 24 -1.33 -1.66 -10.12
N VAL A 25 -1.98 -2.02 -9.00
CA VAL A 25 -3.04 -3.05 -9.01
C VAL A 25 -4.21 -2.62 -9.91
N GLY A 26 -4.55 -1.34 -9.97
CA GLY A 26 -5.57 -0.82 -10.89
C GLY A 26 -5.20 -0.96 -12.38
N LEU A 27 -3.92 -1.06 -12.72
CA LEU A 27 -3.45 -1.32 -14.09
C LEU A 27 -3.51 -2.82 -14.44
N VAL A 28 -3.25 -3.69 -13.46
CA VAL A 28 -3.28 -5.16 -13.65
C VAL A 28 -4.71 -5.70 -13.61
N LEU A 29 -5.55 -5.12 -12.76
CA LEU A 29 -6.96 -5.49 -12.59
C LEU A 29 -7.83 -4.25 -12.85
N PRO A 30 -8.32 -4.05 -14.09
CA PRO A 30 -9.05 -2.85 -14.47
C PRO A 30 -10.37 -2.66 -13.69
N GLU A 31 -10.95 -3.73 -13.17
CA GLU A 31 -12.14 -3.72 -12.30
C GLU A 31 -11.91 -3.10 -10.90
N LEU A 32 -10.64 -3.04 -10.48
CA LEU A 32 -10.18 -2.44 -9.23
C LEU A 32 -9.53 -1.07 -9.44
N ASN A 33 -9.52 -0.56 -10.67
CA ASN A 33 -8.91 0.73 -10.99
C ASN A 33 -9.62 1.86 -10.21
N GLY A 34 -8.83 2.69 -9.54
CA GLY A 34 -9.32 3.79 -8.71
C GLY A 34 -10.00 3.39 -7.39
N LYS A 35 -10.10 2.09 -7.07
CA LYS A 35 -10.73 1.61 -5.82
C LYS A 35 -9.74 1.34 -4.70
N LEU A 36 -8.44 1.28 -5.02
CA LEU A 36 -7.39 0.93 -4.08
C LEU A 36 -6.45 2.12 -3.83
N ASN A 37 -6.22 2.40 -2.55
CA ASN A 37 -5.24 3.37 -2.07
C ASN A 37 -4.36 2.69 -1.02
N GLY A 38 -3.12 3.16 -0.87
CA GLY A 38 -2.19 2.60 0.09
C GLY A 38 -1.14 3.61 0.54
N VAL A 39 -0.73 3.45 1.79
CA VAL A 39 0.43 4.11 2.39
C VAL A 39 1.40 3.03 2.85
N ALA A 40 2.69 3.34 2.87
CA ALA A 40 3.72 2.44 3.37
C ALA A 40 4.38 3.06 4.60
N PHE A 41 4.76 2.21 5.55
CA PHE A 41 5.55 2.61 6.70
C PHE A 41 6.89 1.89 6.63
N ARG A 42 7.97 2.67 6.60
CA ARG A 42 9.33 2.15 6.74
C ARG A 42 9.60 1.98 8.23
N VAL A 43 9.81 0.76 8.66
CA VAL A 43 10.21 0.39 10.01
C VAL A 43 11.69 -0.04 10.00
N PRO A 44 12.42 0.13 11.12
CA PRO A 44 13.83 -0.24 11.21
C PRO A 44 14.00 -1.76 11.29
N THR A 45 13.86 -2.43 10.15
CA THR A 45 14.14 -3.86 9.98
C THR A 45 15.08 -4.06 8.77
N SER A 46 16.08 -4.93 8.91
CA SER A 46 17.11 -5.14 7.87
C SER A 46 16.53 -5.66 6.55
N THR A 47 15.50 -6.51 6.62
CA THR A 47 14.69 -6.95 5.48
C THR A 47 13.42 -7.62 6.00
N GLY A 48 12.34 -7.55 5.22
CA GLY A 48 11.02 -8.06 5.58
C GLY A 48 9.96 -6.97 5.51
N SER A 49 8.91 -7.25 4.73
CA SER A 49 7.77 -6.34 4.54
C SER A 49 6.47 -7.12 4.64
N ILE A 50 5.48 -6.51 5.27
CA ILE A 50 4.11 -7.04 5.32
C ILE A 50 3.18 -6.10 4.55
N THR A 51 2.24 -6.68 3.82
CA THR A 51 1.15 -5.93 3.18
C THR A 51 -0.10 -6.15 3.99
N ASP A 52 -0.62 -5.09 4.60
CA ASP A 52 -1.95 -5.10 5.22
C ASP A 52 -2.97 -4.62 4.18
N PHE A 53 -3.93 -5.48 3.86
CA PHE A 53 -4.97 -5.22 2.86
C PHE A 53 -6.35 -5.30 3.51
N THR A 54 -6.95 -4.14 3.73
CA THR A 54 -8.33 -4.05 4.20
C THR A 54 -9.25 -3.71 3.02
N ALA A 55 -10.20 -4.59 2.72
CA ALA A 55 -11.20 -4.38 1.68
C ALA A 55 -12.63 -4.55 2.21
N ARG A 56 -13.55 -3.76 1.67
CA ARG A 56 -14.99 -3.96 1.87
C ARG A 56 -15.48 -4.98 0.85
N VAL A 57 -15.71 -6.20 1.30
CA VAL A 57 -16.27 -7.26 0.46
C VAL A 57 -17.79 -7.20 0.59
N PHE A 58 -18.47 -6.94 -0.53
CA PHE A 58 -19.92 -7.13 -0.59
C PHE A 58 -20.18 -8.64 -0.70
N PRO A 59 -21.11 -9.19 0.09
CA PRO A 59 -21.46 -10.60 -0.02
C PRO A 59 -21.94 -10.87 -1.45
N LYS A 60 -21.19 -11.69 -2.19
CA LYS A 60 -21.70 -12.23 -3.46
C LYS A 60 -22.85 -13.15 -3.09
N ARG A 61 -24.04 -12.91 -3.66
CA ARG A 61 -25.08 -13.96 -3.69
C ARG A 61 -24.44 -15.21 -4.26
N CYS A 62 -24.47 -16.28 -3.47
CA CYS A 62 -24.13 -17.63 -3.92
C CYS A 62 -25.08 -17.96 -5.08
N ASN A 63 -24.52 -18.07 -6.29
CA ASN A 63 -25.21 -18.74 -7.39
C ASN A 63 -24.62 -20.14 -7.43
N TYR A 64 -25.34 -21.06 -6.80
CA TYR A 64 -25.29 -22.48 -7.14
C TYR A 64 -26.50 -22.78 -8.01
#